data_AF-A0A3D2A984-F1
#
_entry.id   AF-A0A3D2A984-F1
#
_cell.length_a   1.000
_cell.length_b   1.000
_cell.length_c   1.000
_cell.angle_alpha   90.00
_cell.angle_beta   90.00
_cell.angle_gamma   90.00
#
_symmetry.space_group_name_H-M   'P 1'
#
loop_
_entity.id
_entity.type
_entity.pdbx_description
1 polymer ?
#
loop_
_entity_poly.entity_id
_entity_poly.type
_entity_poly.pdbx_seq_one_letter_code
_entity_poly.pdbx_strand_id
1 'polypeptide(L)'
;MCNSENPRIGAVFQKQVQCWFLNKVGPGFELEKKIPIGNPPKEHRFDIVNIEKHIAIECKRYTWTATGNTPSAKMGFMNEAAFYLSFLPDNYEKYIVILRSHNSRTNESLAKYYFRTYRHLIGKIKVAEYDPESNQLHIVNDC
;
A
#
# COMPACT_ATOMS: atom_id res chain seq x y z
N MET A 1 13.24 -18.29 -3.23
CA MET A 1 13.71 -16.89 -3.23
C MET A 1 14.53 -16.68 -1.99
N CYS A 2 15.73 -16.12 -2.12
CA CYS A 2 16.58 -15.79 -0.98
C CYS A 2 16.03 -14.53 -0.30
N ASN A 3 16.13 -14.41 1.03
CA ASN A 3 15.61 -13.25 1.77
C ASN A 3 16.21 -11.90 1.31
N SER A 4 17.39 -11.92 0.68
CA SER A 4 18.06 -10.74 0.13
C SER A 4 17.42 -10.17 -1.14
N GLU A 5 16.60 -10.95 -1.86
CA GLU A 5 15.92 -10.46 -3.08
C GLU A 5 14.64 -9.67 -2.76
N ASN A 6 14.02 -9.95 -1.61
CA ASN A 6 12.75 -9.35 -1.21
C ASN A 6 12.80 -7.81 -1.12
N PRO A 7 13.83 -7.18 -0.53
CA PRO A 7 13.94 -5.71 -0.50
C PRO A 7 14.09 -5.12 -1.91
N ARG A 8 14.86 -5.78 -2.78
CA ARG A 8 15.07 -5.30 -4.16
C ARG A 8 13.77 -5.30 -4.96
N ILE A 9 13.01 -6.39 -4.87
CA ILE A 9 11.75 -6.54 -5.59
C ILE A 9 10.68 -5.59 -5.01
N GLY A 10 10.67 -5.36 -3.69
CA GLY A 10 9.83 -4.36 -3.04
C GLY A 10 10.10 -2.95 -3.56
N ALA A 11 11.37 -2.53 -3.62
CA ALA A 11 11.77 -1.22 -4.14
C ALA A 11 11.40 -1.03 -5.62
N VAL A 12 11.48 -2.09 -6.44
CA VAL A 12 11.01 -2.05 -7.83
C VAL A 12 9.49 -1.80 -7.89
N PHE A 13 8.71 -2.53 -7.08
CA PHE A 13 7.26 -2.35 -7.02
C PHE A 13 6.87 -0.92 -6.60
N GLN A 14 7.52 -0.39 -5.57
CA GLN A 14 7.31 0.98 -5.11
C GLN A 14 7.58 2.01 -6.21
N LYS A 15 8.67 1.86 -6.97
CA LYS A 15 8.96 2.72 -8.13
C LYS A 15 7.89 2.61 -9.22
N GLN A 16 7.39 1.41 -9.50
CA GLN A 16 6.32 1.22 -10.48
C GLN A 16 5.02 1.93 -10.06
N VAL A 17 4.64 1.81 -8.79
CA VAL A 17 3.49 2.53 -8.22
C VAL A 17 3.72 4.05 -8.30
N GLN A 18 4.89 4.55 -7.92
CA GLN A 18 5.22 5.98 -8.04
C GLN A 18 5.10 6.47 -9.49
N CYS A 19 5.66 5.74 -10.45
CA CYS A 19 5.55 6.08 -11.87
C CYS A 19 4.08 6.13 -12.33
N TRP A 20 3.24 5.22 -11.84
CA TRP A 20 1.81 5.25 -12.14
C TRP A 20 1.16 6.55 -11.63
N PHE A 21 1.41 6.92 -10.37
CA PHE A 21 0.88 8.17 -9.78
C PHE A 21 1.43 9.42 -10.49
N LEU A 22 2.72 9.45 -10.83
CA LEU A 22 3.32 10.55 -11.60
C LEU A 22 2.61 10.73 -12.95
N ASN A 23 2.32 9.63 -13.65
CA ASN A 23 1.67 9.66 -14.96
C ASN A 23 0.17 9.99 -14.90
N LYS A 24 -0.53 9.58 -13.83
CA LYS A 24 -1.99 9.73 -13.72
C LYS A 24 -2.45 10.96 -12.96
N VAL A 25 -1.69 11.38 -11.96
CA VAL A 25 -2.04 12.48 -11.04
C VAL A 25 -1.17 13.72 -11.27
N GLY A 26 0.04 13.53 -11.79
CA GLY A 26 0.99 14.60 -12.10
C GLY A 26 2.25 14.56 -11.21
N PRO A 27 3.13 15.56 -11.34
CA PRO A 27 4.43 15.60 -10.66
C PRO A 27 4.31 15.77 -9.13
N GLY A 28 5.44 15.67 -8.43
CA GLY A 28 5.56 15.97 -7.00
C GLY A 28 5.51 14.75 -6.06
N PHE A 29 5.54 13.52 -6.59
CA PHE A 29 5.64 12.32 -5.77
C PHE A 29 7.10 11.97 -5.46
N GLU A 30 7.47 11.98 -4.19
CA GLU A 30 8.80 11.61 -3.67
C GLU A 30 8.78 10.22 -3.04
N LEU A 31 9.82 9.42 -3.25
CA LEU A 31 10.00 8.14 -2.59
C LEU A 31 10.55 8.32 -1.17
N GLU A 32 10.18 7.41 -0.27
CA GLU A 32 10.84 7.23 1.03
C GLU A 32 10.86 8.54 1.86
N LYS A 33 9.82 9.37 1.73
CA LYS A 33 9.71 10.69 2.35
C LYS A 33 9.42 10.53 3.84
N LYS A 34 10.16 11.26 4.66
CA LYS A 34 9.91 11.30 6.11
C LYS A 34 8.90 12.39 6.44
N ILE A 35 7.92 12.05 7.28
CA ILE A 35 6.95 12.96 7.86
C ILE A 35 6.90 12.68 9.37
N PRO A 36 7.01 13.69 10.24
CA PRO A 36 6.81 13.51 11.67
C PRO A 36 5.36 13.14 11.97
N ILE A 37 5.16 12.07 12.73
CA ILE A 37 3.85 11.60 13.16
C ILE A 37 3.82 11.35 14.67
N GLY A 38 2.62 11.30 15.25
CA GLY A 38 2.41 11.01 16.66
C GLY A 38 2.71 12.17 17.61
N ASN A 39 2.59 11.89 18.91
CA ASN A 39 2.89 12.84 19.98
C ASN A 39 3.58 12.08 21.16
N PRO A 40 4.86 12.33 21.47
CA PRO A 40 5.76 13.29 20.80
C PRO A 40 6.05 12.89 19.34
N PRO A 41 6.38 13.86 18.46
CA PRO A 41 6.57 13.60 17.05
C PRO A 41 7.79 12.70 16.80
N LYS A 42 7.63 11.71 15.93
CA LYS A 42 8.68 10.83 15.44
C LYS A 42 8.63 10.75 13.92
N GLU A 43 9.78 10.86 13.27
CA GLU A 43 9.90 10.67 11.83
C GLU A 43 9.46 9.26 11.43
N HIS A 44 8.39 9.19 10.64
CA HIS A 44 8.01 7.97 9.91
C HIS A 44 8.30 8.15 8.44
N ARG A 45 8.79 7.09 7.81
CA ARG A 45 9.13 7.09 6.40
C ARG A 45 7.99 6.45 5.63
N PHE A 46 7.25 7.26 4.88
CA PHE A 46 6.23 6.77 3.96
C PHE A 46 6.85 6.44 2.61
N ASP A 47 6.37 5.37 1.97
CA ASP A 47 6.96 4.86 0.73
C ASP A 47 6.85 5.88 -0.41
N ILE A 48 5.72 6.57 -0.56
CA ILE A 48 5.53 7.61 -1.57
C ILE A 48 4.68 8.75 -1.01
N VAL A 49 5.11 10.00 -1.20
CA VAL A 49 4.39 11.19 -0.71
C VAL A 49 4.34 12.27 -1.77
N ASN A 50 3.20 12.93 -1.90
CA ASN A 50 3.07 14.23 -2.54
C ASN A 50 2.56 15.25 -1.50
N ILE A 51 3.46 16.13 -1.03
CA ILE A 51 3.13 17.10 0.04
C ILE A 51 2.11 18.14 -0.44
N GLU A 52 2.30 18.67 -1.65
CA GLU A 52 1.43 19.73 -2.19
C GLU A 52 -0.02 19.24 -2.36
N LYS A 53 -0.18 18.01 -2.87
CA LYS A 53 -1.49 17.37 -3.06
C LYS A 53 -2.01 16.66 -1.81
N HIS A 54 -1.24 16.65 -0.71
CA HIS A 54 -1.56 15.91 0.51
C HIS A 54 -1.87 14.43 0.24
N ILE A 55 -0.97 13.72 -0.47
CA ILE A 55 -1.13 12.29 -0.76
C ILE A 55 -0.01 11.51 -0.07
N ALA A 56 -0.36 10.45 0.66
CA ALA A 56 0.61 9.52 1.24
C ALA A 56 0.24 8.07 0.92
N ILE A 57 1.23 7.28 0.53
CA ILE A 57 1.04 5.95 -0.02
C ILE A 57 2.02 4.98 0.65
N GLU A 58 1.50 3.85 1.10
CA GLU A 58 2.26 2.68 1.56
C GLU A 58 2.11 1.55 0.53
N CYS A 59 3.23 1.00 0.07
CA CYS A 59 3.32 -0.04 -0.94
C CYS A 59 3.63 -1.39 -0.29
N LYS A 60 2.81 -2.40 -0.61
CA LYS A 60 2.99 -3.75 -0.06
C LYS A 60 2.95 -4.78 -1.17
N ARG A 61 4.14 -5.22 -1.61
CA ARG A 61 4.28 -6.26 -2.64
C ARG A 61 4.04 -7.66 -2.07
N TYR A 62 2.86 -7.88 -1.51
CA TYR A 62 2.47 -9.13 -0.88
C TYR A 62 1.59 -9.97 -1.80
N THR A 63 1.72 -11.29 -1.68
CA THR A 63 0.92 -12.27 -2.40
C THR A 63 0.23 -13.21 -1.42
N TRP A 64 -0.82 -13.89 -1.89
CA TRP A 64 -1.29 -15.11 -1.24
C TRP A 64 -0.17 -16.13 -1.09
N THR A 65 -0.29 -17.04 -0.11
CA THR A 65 0.64 -18.17 -0.03
C THR A 65 0.41 -19.11 -1.21
N ALA A 66 1.42 -19.92 -1.56
CA ALA A 66 1.29 -20.92 -2.61
C ALA A 66 0.13 -21.91 -2.35
N THR A 67 -0.19 -22.17 -1.09
CA THR A 67 -1.30 -23.04 -0.66
C THR A 67 -2.67 -22.35 -0.63
N GLY A 68 -2.73 -21.03 -0.87
CA GLY A 68 -3.95 -20.23 -0.80
C GLY A 68 -4.38 -19.86 0.61
N ASN A 69 -3.52 -20.03 1.61
CA ASN A 69 -3.77 -19.61 2.99
C ASN A 69 -3.52 -18.10 3.15
N THR A 70 -4.19 -17.49 4.12
CA THR A 70 -3.95 -16.09 4.48
C THR A 70 -2.51 -15.89 4.97
N PRO A 71 -1.76 -14.93 4.42
CA PRO A 71 -0.44 -14.60 4.93
C PRO A 71 -0.55 -13.69 6.18
N SER A 72 -0.90 -14.27 7.33
CA SER A 72 -1.28 -13.51 8.55
C SER A 72 -0.23 -12.50 9.02
N ALA A 73 1.06 -12.84 8.98
CA ALA A 73 2.13 -11.88 9.33
C ALA A 73 2.12 -10.64 8.42
N LYS A 74 1.82 -10.82 7.13
CA LYS A 74 1.72 -9.73 6.15
C LYS A 74 0.49 -8.86 6.41
N MET A 75 -0.60 -9.43 6.91
CA MET A 75 -1.76 -8.65 7.38
C MET A 75 -1.40 -7.74 8.55
N GLY A 76 -0.58 -8.23 9.49
CA GLY A 76 -0.05 -7.43 10.60
C GLY A 76 0.71 -6.19 10.12
N PHE A 77 1.62 -6.36 9.16
CA PHE A 77 2.36 -5.22 8.58
C PHE A 77 1.48 -4.26 7.78
N MET A 78 0.38 -4.73 7.18
CA MET A 78 -0.59 -3.84 6.54
C MET A 78 -1.40 -3.04 7.58
N ASN A 79 -1.78 -3.66 8.69
CA ASN A 79 -2.44 -2.96 9.81
C ASN A 79 -1.52 -1.90 10.42
N GLU A 80 -0.23 -2.19 10.54
CA GLU A 80 0.78 -1.22 10.98
C GLU A 80 0.88 -0.04 10.00
N ALA A 81 0.90 -0.29 8.68
CA ALA A 81 0.86 0.78 7.68
C ALA A 81 -0.41 1.64 7.79
N ALA A 82 -1.57 1.00 8.02
CA ALA A 82 -2.82 1.72 8.26
C ALA A 82 -2.74 2.58 9.53
N PHE A 83 -2.15 2.06 10.59
CA PHE A 83 -1.92 2.78 11.84
C PHE A 83 -1.03 4.00 11.62
N TYR A 84 0.11 3.89 10.92
CA TYR A 84 0.95 5.06 10.64
C TYR A 84 0.26 6.12 9.76
N LEU A 85 -0.46 5.70 8.72
CA LEU A 85 -1.27 6.60 7.89
C LEU A 85 -2.37 7.31 8.70
N SER A 86 -2.89 6.69 9.76
CA SER A 86 -3.92 7.29 10.61
C SER A 86 -3.45 8.56 11.32
N PHE A 87 -2.14 8.71 11.59
CA PHE A 87 -1.60 9.92 12.22
C PHE A 87 -1.50 11.13 11.29
N LEU A 88 -1.55 10.91 9.97
CA LEU A 88 -1.57 12.03 9.03
C LEU A 88 -2.89 12.80 9.16
N PRO A 89 -2.90 14.12 8.95
CA PRO A 89 -4.13 14.89 9.05
C PRO A 89 -5.22 14.42 8.06
N ASP A 90 -6.48 14.75 8.36
CA ASP A 90 -7.64 14.31 7.58
C ASP A 90 -7.71 14.89 6.15
N ASN A 91 -6.94 15.94 5.87
CA ASN A 91 -6.80 16.48 4.51
C ASN A 91 -5.88 15.65 3.61
N TYR A 92 -5.19 14.63 4.16
CA TYR A 92 -4.42 13.69 3.35
C TYR A 92 -5.30 12.63 2.72
N GLU A 93 -5.14 12.43 1.41
CA GLU A 93 -5.53 11.19 0.76
C GLU A 93 -4.48 10.10 1.07
N LYS A 94 -4.95 8.99 1.64
CA LYS A 94 -4.09 7.93 2.17
C LYS A 94 -4.34 6.66 1.41
N TYR A 95 -3.28 5.99 0.95
CA TYR A 95 -3.39 4.76 0.17
C TYR A 95 -2.55 3.64 0.78
N ILE A 96 -3.11 2.42 0.76
CA ILE A 96 -2.33 1.18 0.83
C ILE A 96 -2.45 0.50 -0.52
N VAL A 97 -1.33 0.45 -1.26
CA VAL A 97 -1.25 -0.15 -2.60
C VAL A 97 -0.61 -1.53 -2.51
N ILE A 98 -1.38 -2.56 -2.82
CA ILE A 98 -0.99 -3.96 -2.67
C ILE A 98 -0.73 -4.55 -4.06
N LEU A 99 0.22 -5.47 -4.19
CA LEU A 99 0.39 -6.21 -5.45
C LEU A 99 -0.92 -6.98 -5.77
N ARG A 100 -1.39 -6.86 -7.01
CA ARG A 100 -2.52 -7.63 -7.50
C ARG A 100 -2.17 -9.13 -7.48
N SER A 101 -2.76 -9.85 -6.53
CA SER A 101 -2.52 -11.27 -6.31
C SER A 101 -3.83 -11.94 -5.93
N HIS A 102 -4.22 -12.99 -6.67
CA HIS A 102 -5.49 -13.68 -6.49
C HIS A 102 -5.29 -15.01 -5.76
N ASN A 103 -6.25 -15.35 -4.92
CA ASN A 103 -6.29 -16.65 -4.26
C ASN A 103 -6.58 -17.73 -5.31
N SER A 104 -5.80 -18.80 -5.35
CA SER A 104 -5.95 -19.86 -6.36
C SER A 104 -7.28 -20.63 -6.27
N ARG A 105 -7.98 -20.58 -5.13
CA ARG A 105 -9.24 -21.30 -4.91
C ARG A 105 -10.46 -20.41 -5.04
N THR A 106 -10.42 -19.22 -4.43
CA THR A 106 -11.57 -18.31 -4.38
C THR A 106 -11.54 -17.22 -5.44
N ASN A 107 -10.41 -17.02 -6.10
CA ASN A 107 -10.14 -15.88 -6.97
C ASN A 107 -10.32 -14.52 -6.27
N GLU A 108 -10.33 -14.48 -4.94
CA GLU A 108 -10.35 -13.21 -4.19
C GLU A 108 -8.95 -12.59 -4.23
N SER A 109 -8.86 -11.30 -4.57
CA SER A 109 -7.58 -10.61 -4.52
C SER A 109 -7.17 -10.33 -3.07
N LEU A 110 -5.87 -10.28 -2.81
CA LEU A 110 -5.34 -10.03 -1.47
C LEU A 110 -5.79 -8.66 -0.93
N ALA A 111 -5.91 -7.67 -1.81
CA ALA A 111 -6.39 -6.34 -1.46
C ALA A 111 -7.87 -6.35 -1.05
N LYS A 112 -8.73 -7.08 -1.80
CA LYS A 112 -10.15 -7.28 -1.43
C LYS A 112 -10.28 -7.98 -0.09
N TYR A 113 -9.51 -9.04 0.11
CA TYR A 113 -9.48 -9.77 1.38
C TYR A 113 -9.08 -8.87 2.55
N TYR A 114 -8.01 -8.08 2.40
CA TYR A 114 -7.54 -7.15 3.42
C TYR A 114 -8.59 -6.09 3.75
N PHE A 115 -9.16 -5.45 2.72
CA PHE A 115 -10.20 -4.44 2.89
C PHE A 115 -11.42 -5.00 3.63
N ARG A 116 -11.93 -6.16 3.19
CA ARG A 116 -13.10 -6.81 3.83
C ARG A 116 -12.83 -7.19 5.28
N THR A 117 -11.64 -7.73 5.58
CA THR A 117 -11.31 -8.26 6.91
C THR A 117 -10.98 -7.16 7.92
N TYR A 118 -10.29 -6.10 7.48
CA TYR A 118 -9.77 -5.04 8.34
C TYR A 118 -10.46 -3.69 8.14
N ARG A 119 -11.66 -3.68 7.54
CA ARG A 119 -12.44 -2.46 7.27
C ARG A 119 -12.57 -1.54 8.48
N HIS A 120 -12.69 -2.13 9.67
CA HIS A 120 -12.81 -1.43 10.95
C HIS A 120 -11.53 -0.65 11.35
N LEU A 121 -10.35 -1.03 10.82
CA LEU A 121 -9.07 -0.34 11.07
C LEU A 121 -8.69 0.65 9.98
N ILE A 122 -9.08 0.36 8.74
CA ILE A 122 -8.64 1.11 7.55
C ILE A 122 -9.25 2.53 7.51
N GLY A 123 -10.45 2.72 8.08
CA GLY A 123 -11.10 4.03 8.13
C GLY A 123 -11.26 4.66 6.74
N LYS A 124 -10.70 5.87 6.54
CA LYS A 124 -10.73 6.62 5.27
C LYS A 124 -9.60 6.24 4.29
N ILE A 125 -8.74 5.29 4.65
CA ILE A 125 -7.61 4.88 3.79
C ILE A 125 -8.15 4.10 2.58
N LYS A 126 -7.72 4.50 1.39
CA LYS A 126 -8.04 3.82 0.13
C LYS A 126 -7.14 2.59 0.01
N VAL A 127 -7.74 1.40 -0.05
CA VAL A 127 -7.00 0.19 -0.41
C VAL A 127 -7.06 0.04 -1.91
N ALA A 128 -5.91 -0.20 -2.53
CA ALA A 128 -5.81 -0.42 -3.97
C ALA A 128 -4.95 -1.64 -4.27
N GLU A 129 -5.19 -2.26 -5.42
CA GLU A 129 -4.30 -3.24 -6.01
C GLU A 129 -3.63 -2.68 -7.26
N TYR A 130 -2.32 -2.93 -7.40
CA TYR A 130 -1.55 -2.56 -8.57
C TYR A 130 -1.03 -3.80 -9.29
N ASP A 131 -1.20 -3.82 -10.60
CA ASP A 131 -0.75 -4.86 -11.51
C ASP A 131 0.43 -4.33 -12.35
N PRO A 132 1.67 -4.79 -12.06
CA PRO A 132 2.84 -4.36 -12.80
C PRO A 132 2.88 -4.78 -14.27
N GLU A 133 2.13 -5.82 -14.67
CA GLU A 133 2.13 -6.32 -16.05
C GLU A 133 1.24 -5.46 -16.93
N SER A 134 0.05 -5.11 -16.44
CA SER A 134 -0.90 -4.25 -17.17
C SER A 134 -0.74 -2.76 -16.87
N ASN A 135 0.12 -2.41 -15.90
CA ASN A 135 0.31 -1.05 -15.38
C ASN A 135 -1.03 -0.39 -14.95
N GLN A 136 -1.89 -1.18 -14.30
CA GLN A 136 -3.20 -0.73 -13.82
C GLN A 136 -3.25 -0.71 -12.30
N LEU A 137 -3.90 0.33 -11.76
CA LEU A 137 -4.23 0.45 -10.34
C LEU A 137 -5.74 0.46 -10.18
N HIS A 138 -6.26 -0.36 -9.29
CA HIS A 138 -7.68 -0.47 -9.00
C HIS A 138 -7.95 -0.27 -7.51
N ILE A 139 -8.84 0.67 -7.17
CA ILE A 139 -9.26 0.92 -5.79
C ILE A 139 -10.35 -0.09 -5.43
N VAL A 140 -10.14 -0.87 -4.37
CA VAL A 140 -11.05 -1.96 -3.96
C VAL A 140 -12.20 -1.50 -3.06
N ASN A 141 -12.15 -0.26 -2.56
CA ASN A 141 -13.19 0.30 -1.69
C ASN A 141 -14.41 0.85 -2.48
N ASP A 142 -14.33 0.94 -3.81
CA ASP A 142 -15.35 1.52 -4.69
C ASP A 142 -16.30 0.45 -5.31
N CYS A 143 -16.36 -0.76 -4.71
CA CYS A 143 -17.27 -1.85 -5.08
C CYS A 143 -18.35 -2.06 -4.02
#